data_AF-A0A7V5ZDE8-F1
#
_entry.id   AF-A0A7V5ZDE8-F1
#
_cell.length_a   1.000
_cell.length_b   1.000
_cell.length_c   1.000
_cell.angle_alpha   90.00
_cell.angle_beta   90.00
_cell.angle_gamma   90.00
#
_symmetry.space_group_name_H-M   'P 1'
#
loop_
_entity.id
_entity.type
_entity.pdbx_description
1 polymer ?
#
loop_
_entity_poly.entity_id
_entity_poly.type
_entity_poly.pdbx_seq_one_letter_code
_entity_poly.pdbx_strand_id
1 'polypeptide(L)'
;VGMISTPDGKIVTPYFTWGIYLDDYSSGTTVLGNIVARTVNGGICVHGGRNNLFENNIFVDAAVEQIRLQPRDDFMQGNRFLRNIVVYSKPESTLIFSWDSRRDRFAEWDYNLYWLRGADLQAIQRRITPFGTWEDWRKTGFDAHSLVADPLFVAPQRDDYRLRPESPAWRLGFQPIPVERIGHRGWR
;
A
#
# COMPACT_ATOMS: atom_id res chain seq x y z
N VAL A 1 -11.89 -10.09 -12.57
CA VAL A 1 -11.51 -9.24 -11.40
C VAL A 1 -12.79 -9.00 -10.61
N GLY A 2 -12.77 -9.17 -9.30
CA GLY A 2 -13.94 -9.05 -8.42
C GLY A 2 -14.62 -10.38 -8.10
N MET A 3 -14.77 -11.26 -9.09
CA MET A 3 -15.53 -12.50 -8.95
C MET A 3 -14.99 -13.60 -9.87
N ILE A 4 -15.12 -14.86 -9.48
CA ILE A 4 -14.89 -16.06 -10.30
C ILE A 4 -15.88 -17.17 -9.90
N SER A 5 -16.14 -18.12 -10.80
CA SER A 5 -16.86 -19.36 -10.50
C SER A 5 -15.90 -20.54 -10.35
N THR A 6 -16.08 -21.38 -9.34
CA THR A 6 -15.41 -22.68 -9.25
C THR A 6 -15.98 -23.67 -10.29
N PRO A 7 -15.29 -24.78 -10.60
CA PRO A 7 -15.81 -25.80 -11.52
C PRO A 7 -17.17 -26.40 -11.10
N ASP A 8 -17.48 -26.44 -9.80
CA ASP A 8 -18.79 -26.86 -9.25
C ASP A 8 -19.83 -25.72 -9.20
N GLY A 9 -19.55 -24.57 -9.82
CA GLY A 9 -20.50 -23.47 -9.99
C GLY A 9 -20.63 -22.51 -8.80
N LYS A 10 -19.74 -22.58 -7.80
CA LYS A 10 -19.76 -21.64 -6.66
C LYS A 10 -19.13 -20.31 -7.03
N ILE A 11 -19.79 -19.23 -6.63
CA ILE A 11 -19.25 -17.87 -6.78
C ILE A 11 -18.25 -17.59 -5.67
N VAL A 12 -17.05 -17.14 -6.05
CA VAL A 12 -16.02 -16.66 -5.12
C VAL A 12 -15.87 -15.16 -5.29
N THR A 13 -16.08 -14.41 -4.20
CA THR A 13 -15.95 -12.95 -4.13
C THR A 13 -15.56 -12.50 -2.72
N PRO A 14 -14.71 -11.47 -2.54
CA PRO A 14 -13.96 -10.79 -3.60
C PRO A 14 -12.85 -11.69 -4.15
N TYR A 15 -12.63 -11.65 -5.47
CA TYR A 15 -11.60 -12.44 -6.15
C TYR A 15 -10.71 -11.56 -7.02
N PHE A 16 -9.39 -11.64 -6.84
CA PHE A 16 -8.42 -11.02 -7.75
C PHE A 16 -8.69 -9.53 -8.01
N THR A 17 -8.68 -8.71 -6.96
CA THR A 17 -8.96 -7.26 -7.00
C THR A 17 -7.80 -6.42 -6.46
N TRP A 18 -7.68 -5.21 -6.97
CA TRP A 18 -6.85 -4.12 -6.45
C TRP A 18 -7.74 -2.93 -6.11
N GLY A 19 -7.29 -2.07 -5.19
CA GLY A 19 -8.00 -0.83 -4.91
C GLY A 19 -7.78 0.21 -5.99
N ILE A 20 -6.51 0.53 -6.23
CA ILE A 20 -6.09 1.47 -7.28
C ILE A 20 -5.15 0.75 -8.22
N TYR A 21 -5.54 0.62 -9.48
CA TYR A 21 -4.75 -0.03 -10.52
C TYR A 21 -4.31 1.02 -11.54
N LEU A 22 -3.02 1.37 -11.53
CA LEU A 22 -2.41 2.12 -12.61
C LEU A 22 -2.00 1.14 -13.71
N ASP A 23 -2.91 0.95 -14.67
CA ASP A 23 -2.77 -0.08 -15.70
C ASP A 23 -1.72 0.26 -16.75
N ASP A 24 -1.19 -0.78 -17.40
CA ASP A 24 -0.10 -0.81 -18.39
C ASP A 24 0.50 0.57 -18.75
N TYR A 25 1.72 0.81 -18.26
CA TYR A 25 2.54 1.99 -18.53
C TYR A 25 1.95 3.34 -18.10
N SER A 26 0.85 3.38 -17.34
CA SER A 26 0.32 4.60 -16.72
C SER A 26 1.43 5.36 -16.00
N SER A 27 1.71 6.59 -16.42
CA SER A 27 2.91 7.33 -16.02
C SER A 27 2.60 8.80 -15.71
N GLY A 28 3.36 9.39 -14.81
CA GLY A 28 3.14 10.77 -14.38
C GLY A 28 1.86 10.97 -13.56
N THR A 29 1.23 9.88 -13.12
CA THR A 29 -0.01 9.93 -12.35
C THR A 29 0.28 10.19 -10.88
N THR A 30 -0.54 11.02 -10.25
CA THR A 30 -0.51 11.24 -8.80
C THR A 30 -1.71 10.55 -8.14
N VAL A 31 -1.41 9.66 -7.21
CA VAL A 31 -2.36 8.97 -6.34
C VAL A 31 -2.23 9.57 -4.95
N LEU A 32 -3.15 10.47 -4.59
CA LEU A 32 -3.06 11.31 -3.40
C LEU A 32 -4.32 11.21 -2.53
N GLY A 33 -4.14 11.07 -1.21
CA GLY A 33 -5.24 11.26 -0.26
C GLY A 33 -6.32 10.19 -0.28
N ASN A 34 -5.98 8.95 -0.64
CA ASN A 34 -6.95 7.85 -0.75
C ASN A 34 -7.00 7.00 0.52
N ILE A 35 -8.16 6.39 0.77
CA ILE A 35 -8.33 5.32 1.76
C ILE A 35 -8.80 4.08 1.02
N VAL A 36 -8.02 3.01 1.09
CA VAL A 36 -8.28 1.76 0.38
C VAL A 36 -8.22 0.61 1.38
N ALA A 37 -9.32 -0.13 1.52
CA ALA A 37 -9.45 -1.18 2.52
C ALA A 37 -9.94 -2.51 1.93
N ARG A 38 -9.42 -3.63 2.47
CA ARG A 38 -9.94 -5.00 2.29
C ARG A 38 -10.02 -5.48 0.83
N THR A 39 -8.99 -5.16 0.05
CA THR A 39 -8.82 -5.70 -1.32
C THR A 39 -8.19 -7.10 -1.26
N VAL A 40 -8.09 -7.79 -2.41
CA VAL A 40 -7.45 -9.12 -2.45
C VAL A 40 -5.94 -9.00 -2.69
N ASN A 41 -5.55 -8.38 -3.81
CA ASN A 41 -4.17 -8.35 -4.32
C ASN A 41 -3.47 -6.99 -4.13
N GLY A 42 -3.85 -6.22 -3.12
CA GLY A 42 -3.19 -4.96 -2.78
C GLY A 42 -4.06 -3.73 -2.86
N GLY A 43 -3.68 -2.74 -2.05
CA GLY A 43 -4.25 -1.40 -2.09
C GLY A 43 -3.91 -0.69 -3.39
N ILE A 44 -2.70 -0.92 -3.92
CA ILE A 44 -2.27 -0.45 -5.25
C ILE A 44 -1.70 -1.57 -6.11
N CYS A 45 -1.84 -1.40 -7.43
CA CYS A 45 -1.09 -2.10 -8.46
C CYS A 45 -0.40 -1.08 -9.38
N VAL A 46 0.92 -1.15 -9.48
CA VAL A 46 1.71 -0.36 -10.44
C VAL A 46 2.15 -1.28 -11.57
N HIS A 47 1.62 -1.06 -12.78
CA HIS A 47 1.79 -1.98 -13.89
C HIS A 47 2.60 -1.34 -15.02
N GLY A 48 3.92 -1.54 -15.02
CA GLY A 48 4.84 -1.03 -16.04
C GLY A 48 5.08 0.49 -16.03
N GLY A 49 4.24 1.27 -15.37
CA GLY A 49 4.29 2.74 -15.35
C GLY A 49 5.52 3.38 -14.70
N ARG A 50 5.86 4.62 -15.10
CA ARG A 50 7.00 5.39 -14.57
C ARG A 50 6.60 6.74 -14.01
N ASN A 51 7.46 7.30 -13.15
CA ASN A 51 7.30 8.66 -12.59
C ASN A 51 5.91 8.91 -11.96
N ASN A 52 5.27 7.87 -11.43
CA ASN A 52 4.05 8.03 -10.66
C ASN A 52 4.38 8.42 -9.22
N LEU A 53 3.50 9.20 -8.61
CA LEU A 53 3.59 9.61 -7.22
C LEU A 53 2.44 9.00 -6.43
N PHE A 54 2.76 8.22 -5.40
CA PHE A 54 1.81 7.69 -4.44
C PHE A 54 2.08 8.35 -3.10
N GLU A 55 1.22 9.29 -2.72
CA GLU A 55 1.46 10.11 -1.55
C GLU A 55 0.23 10.22 -0.64
N ASN A 56 0.44 10.24 0.68
CA ASN A 56 -0.61 10.57 1.64
C ASN A 56 -1.85 9.65 1.56
N ASN A 57 -1.66 8.37 1.26
CA ASN A 57 -2.73 7.37 1.18
C ASN A 57 -2.74 6.46 2.42
N ILE A 58 -3.88 5.85 2.71
CA ILE A 58 -4.06 4.84 3.74
C ILE A 58 -4.48 3.53 3.07
N PHE A 59 -3.69 2.47 3.25
CA PHE A 59 -3.94 1.12 2.74
C PHE A 59 -4.17 0.16 3.92
N VAL A 60 -5.29 -0.55 3.91
CA VAL A 60 -5.74 -1.35 5.05
C VAL A 60 -6.14 -2.77 4.65
N ASP A 61 -5.49 -3.77 5.23
CA ASP A 61 -5.90 -5.18 5.23
C ASP A 61 -6.19 -5.78 3.85
N ALA A 62 -5.30 -5.55 2.87
CA ALA A 62 -5.36 -6.34 1.64
C ALA A 62 -4.98 -7.80 1.94
N ALA A 63 -5.67 -8.76 1.32
CA ALA A 63 -5.63 -10.16 1.75
C ALA A 63 -4.30 -10.88 1.45
N VAL A 64 -3.70 -10.65 0.29
CA VAL A 64 -2.52 -11.39 -0.19
C VAL A 64 -1.25 -10.56 -0.06
N GLU A 65 -1.22 -9.39 -0.70
CA GLU A 65 -0.16 -8.40 -0.55
C GLU A 65 -0.75 -7.01 -0.35
N GLN A 66 -0.01 -6.08 0.28
CA GLN A 66 -0.51 -4.70 0.46
C GLN A 66 -0.22 -3.82 -0.76
N ILE A 67 0.96 -3.99 -1.36
CA ILE A 67 1.40 -3.25 -2.54
C ILE A 67 1.82 -4.25 -3.61
N ARG A 68 1.29 -4.12 -4.83
CA ARG A 68 1.69 -4.93 -5.97
C ARG A 68 2.44 -4.10 -7.01
N LEU A 69 3.62 -4.56 -7.37
CA LEU A 69 4.45 -4.02 -8.44
C LEU A 69 4.53 -5.04 -9.58
N GLN A 70 4.19 -4.62 -10.78
CA GLN A 70 4.23 -5.45 -11.99
C GLN A 70 5.10 -4.77 -13.05
N PRO A 71 6.43 -4.77 -12.87
CA PRO A 71 7.34 -4.33 -13.92
C PRO A 71 7.18 -5.24 -15.14
N ARG A 72 7.13 -4.64 -16.32
CA ARG A 72 7.06 -5.36 -17.61
C ARG A 72 8.43 -5.45 -18.29
N ASP A 73 9.21 -4.40 -18.16
CA ASP A 73 10.49 -4.19 -18.81
C ASP A 73 11.28 -3.10 -18.07
N ASP A 74 12.30 -2.55 -18.71
CA ASP A 74 13.14 -1.48 -18.16
C ASP A 74 12.43 -0.13 -18.07
N PHE A 75 11.22 0.04 -18.60
CA PHE A 75 10.52 1.33 -18.61
C PHE A 75 10.04 1.76 -17.23
N MET A 76 9.57 0.81 -16.40
CA MET A 76 9.06 1.09 -15.05
C MET A 76 10.18 1.62 -14.17
N GLN A 77 10.28 2.94 -14.00
CA GLN A 77 11.33 3.59 -13.21
C GLN A 77 10.82 4.88 -12.58
N GLY A 78 11.58 5.42 -11.63
CA GLY A 78 11.38 6.79 -11.14
C GLY A 78 10.08 7.02 -10.35
N ASN A 79 9.33 5.95 -10.03
CA ASN A 79 8.14 6.06 -9.19
C ASN A 79 8.51 6.48 -7.76
N ARG A 80 7.56 7.10 -7.05
CA ARG A 80 7.77 7.59 -5.69
C ARG A 80 6.62 7.17 -4.78
N PHE A 81 6.94 6.62 -3.61
CA PHE A 81 5.96 6.17 -2.62
C PHE A 81 6.25 6.81 -1.25
N LEU A 82 5.49 7.85 -0.90
CA LEU A 82 5.83 8.76 0.19
C LEU A 82 4.68 8.99 1.15
N ARG A 83 4.96 9.07 2.46
CA ARG A 83 3.97 9.52 3.44
C ARG A 83 2.67 8.71 3.39
N ASN A 84 2.75 7.42 3.09
CA ASN A 84 1.60 6.54 3.10
C ASN A 84 1.52 5.78 4.43
N ILE A 85 0.31 5.38 4.80
CA ILE A 85 0.06 4.50 5.94
C ILE A 85 -0.35 3.14 5.39
N VAL A 86 0.39 2.09 5.72
CA VAL A 86 0.12 0.71 5.30
C VAL A 86 -0.11 -0.14 6.55
N VAL A 87 -1.33 -0.66 6.69
CA VAL A 87 -1.73 -1.44 7.87
C VAL A 87 -2.33 -2.76 7.43
N TYR A 88 -1.93 -3.84 8.07
CA TYR A 88 -2.50 -5.15 7.80
C TYR A 88 -2.44 -6.05 9.03
N SER A 89 -3.27 -7.10 9.05
CA SER A 89 -3.48 -7.92 10.26
C SER A 89 -3.08 -9.39 10.11
N LYS A 90 -2.69 -9.80 8.90
CA LYS A 90 -2.33 -11.18 8.55
C LYS A 90 -0.81 -11.29 8.39
N PRO A 91 -0.09 -11.92 9.35
CA PRO A 91 1.37 -12.07 9.27
C PRO A 91 1.85 -12.90 8.08
N GLU A 92 0.97 -13.68 7.44
CA GLU A 92 1.22 -14.42 6.21
C GLU A 92 1.12 -13.58 4.93
N SER A 93 0.46 -12.42 4.97
CA SER A 93 0.36 -11.51 3.82
C SER A 93 1.71 -10.83 3.54
N THR A 94 1.97 -10.50 2.27
CA THR A 94 3.19 -9.82 1.83
C THR A 94 3.03 -8.31 1.97
N LEU A 95 4.08 -7.59 2.39
CA LEU A 95 4.03 -6.13 2.45
C LEU A 95 4.07 -5.55 1.02
N ILE A 96 5.13 -5.86 0.28
CA ILE A 96 5.30 -5.44 -1.12
C ILE A 96 5.64 -6.68 -1.96
N PHE A 97 4.79 -7.00 -2.92
CA PHE A 97 5.07 -7.99 -3.95
C PHE A 97 5.59 -7.30 -5.20
N SER A 98 6.64 -7.87 -5.82
CA SER A 98 7.11 -7.47 -7.15
C SER A 98 7.55 -8.69 -7.95
N TRP A 99 7.34 -8.64 -9.27
CA TRP A 99 7.85 -9.65 -10.20
C TRP A 99 9.36 -9.54 -10.47
N ASP A 100 10.00 -8.43 -10.07
CA ASP A 100 11.46 -8.28 -10.07
C ASP A 100 11.96 -7.70 -8.74
N SER A 101 13.28 -7.55 -8.60
CA SER A 101 13.93 -6.94 -7.44
C SER A 101 14.90 -5.83 -7.84
N ARG A 102 14.46 -4.93 -8.73
CA ARG A 102 15.28 -3.80 -9.19
C ARG A 102 15.06 -2.55 -8.35
N ARG A 103 16.14 -1.89 -7.95
CA ARG A 103 16.08 -0.70 -7.08
C ARG A 103 15.48 0.48 -7.85
N ASP A 104 15.95 0.71 -9.07
CA ASP A 104 15.61 1.85 -9.90
C ASP A 104 14.13 1.94 -10.34
N ARG A 105 13.31 0.93 -10.02
CA ARG A 105 11.84 0.97 -10.16
C ARG A 105 11.23 2.15 -9.41
N PHE A 106 11.82 2.51 -8.27
CA PHE A 106 11.44 3.66 -7.46
C PHE A 106 12.65 4.57 -7.24
N ALA A 107 12.46 5.86 -7.47
CA ALA A 107 13.46 6.88 -7.12
C ALA A 107 13.43 7.16 -5.60
N GLU A 108 12.26 7.05 -4.99
CA GLU A 108 12.05 7.39 -3.59
C GLU A 108 10.96 6.50 -2.98
N TRP A 109 11.20 5.98 -1.79
CA TRP A 109 10.21 5.23 -1.04
C TRP A 109 10.51 5.49 0.44
N ASP A 110 9.79 6.42 1.07
CA ASP A 110 10.18 6.93 2.39
C ASP A 110 9.06 7.68 3.12
N TYR A 111 9.28 7.98 4.41
CA TYR A 111 8.34 8.66 5.29
C TYR A 111 7.00 7.93 5.43
N ASN A 112 6.97 6.62 5.20
CA ASN A 112 5.78 5.80 5.34
C ASN A 112 5.61 5.30 6.77
N LEU A 113 4.37 5.03 7.16
CA LEU A 113 4.04 4.40 8.42
C LEU A 113 3.51 2.99 8.16
N TYR A 114 4.16 1.99 8.73
CA TYR A 114 3.76 0.59 8.61
C TYR A 114 3.26 0.06 9.95
N TRP A 115 2.22 -0.78 9.91
CA TRP A 115 1.76 -1.48 11.10
C TRP A 115 1.22 -2.86 10.75
N LEU A 116 1.84 -3.88 11.33
CA LEU A 116 1.29 -5.23 11.35
C LEU A 116 0.57 -5.43 12.68
N ARG A 117 -0.76 -5.61 12.65
CA ARG A 117 -1.52 -5.84 13.89
C ARG A 117 -1.21 -7.22 14.46
N GLY A 118 -0.90 -7.26 15.75
CA GLY A 118 -0.71 -8.52 16.49
C GLY A 118 0.62 -9.23 16.26
N ALA A 119 1.56 -8.64 15.51
CA ALA A 119 2.91 -9.16 15.33
C ALA A 119 3.91 -8.02 15.05
N ASP A 120 5.19 -8.29 15.28
CA ASP A 120 6.25 -7.35 14.91
C ASP A 120 6.65 -7.54 13.44
N LEU A 121 6.35 -6.55 12.61
CA LEU A 121 6.74 -6.51 11.19
C LEU A 121 8.26 -6.69 11.03
N GLN A 122 9.05 -6.11 11.93
CA GLN A 122 10.51 -6.11 11.85
C GLN A 122 11.11 -7.48 12.20
N ALA A 123 10.37 -8.31 12.93
CA ALA A 123 10.79 -9.65 13.32
C ALA A 123 10.54 -10.70 12.22
N ILE A 124 9.82 -10.38 11.13
CA ILE A 124 9.49 -11.34 10.08
C ILE A 124 10.75 -11.74 9.28
N GLN A 125 11.13 -13.02 9.39
CA GLN A 125 12.33 -13.60 8.75
C GLN A 125 12.09 -14.22 7.35
N ARG A 126 10.91 -14.02 6.76
CA ARG A 126 10.60 -14.44 5.38
C ARG A 126 10.60 -13.24 4.43
N ARG A 127 10.64 -13.50 3.12
CA ARG A 127 10.46 -12.48 2.09
C ARG A 127 9.08 -11.82 2.21
N ILE A 128 9.06 -10.53 2.52
CA ILE A 128 7.86 -9.67 2.55
C ILE A 128 7.98 -8.44 1.65
N THR A 129 9.16 -8.21 1.07
CA THR A 129 9.43 -7.16 0.08
C THR A 129 10.16 -7.75 -1.13
N PRO A 130 10.33 -7.00 -2.25
CA PRO A 130 11.10 -7.45 -3.40
C PRO A 130 12.56 -7.81 -3.06
N PHE A 131 13.11 -7.21 -2.01
CA PHE A 131 14.51 -7.40 -1.58
C PHE A 131 14.69 -8.39 -0.44
N GLY A 132 13.61 -8.95 0.13
CA GLY A 132 13.69 -9.92 1.22
C GLY A 132 12.85 -9.51 2.43
N THR A 133 13.48 -9.52 3.60
CA THR A 133 12.87 -9.11 4.88
C THR A 133 12.65 -7.59 4.94
N TRP A 134 12.08 -7.10 6.04
CA TRP A 134 12.02 -5.66 6.32
C TRP A 134 13.42 -5.04 6.42
N GLU A 135 14.38 -5.74 7.03
CA GLU A 135 15.75 -5.25 7.18
C GLU A 135 16.46 -5.15 5.82
N ASP A 136 16.31 -6.17 4.96
CA ASP A 136 16.87 -6.16 3.61
C ASP A 136 16.32 -5.01 2.77
N TRP A 137 15.02 -4.73 2.90
CA TRP A 137 14.37 -3.58 2.27
C TRP A 137 15.03 -2.27 2.69
N ARG A 138 15.22 -2.04 4.00
CA ARG A 138 15.85 -0.81 4.51
C ARG A 138 17.31 -0.67 4.08
N LYS A 139 18.05 -1.78 3.96
CA LYS A 139 19.43 -1.79 3.46
C LYS A 139 19.57 -1.28 2.02
N THR A 140 18.48 -1.26 1.23
CA THR A 140 18.47 -0.64 -0.11
C THR A 140 18.45 0.88 -0.10
N GLY A 141 18.33 1.50 1.09
CA GLY A 141 18.19 2.94 1.27
C GLY A 141 16.75 3.43 1.22
N PHE A 142 15.77 2.54 1.06
CA PHE A 142 14.35 2.86 1.20
C PHE A 142 13.93 2.89 2.68
N ASP A 143 12.86 3.64 2.96
CA ASP A 143 12.23 3.75 4.28
C ASP A 143 13.24 4.12 5.38
N ALA A 144 14.15 5.03 5.06
CA ALA A 144 15.17 5.54 5.98
C ALA A 144 14.54 6.32 7.15
N HIS A 145 13.49 7.09 6.86
CA HIS A 145 12.77 7.94 7.82
C HIS A 145 11.39 7.38 8.19
N SER A 146 10.98 6.28 7.57
CA SER A 146 9.72 5.58 7.85
C SER A 146 9.68 4.95 9.25
N LEU A 147 8.48 4.73 9.75
CA LEU A 147 8.22 4.17 11.08
C LEU A 147 7.41 2.88 11.01
N VAL A 148 7.65 1.99 11.98
CA VAL A 148 6.79 0.84 12.27
C VAL A 148 6.11 1.10 13.61
N ALA A 149 4.86 1.56 13.59
CA ALA A 149 4.12 1.95 14.80
C ALA A 149 2.60 2.03 14.55
N ASP A 150 1.80 1.95 15.62
CA ASP A 150 0.34 2.02 15.51
C ASP A 150 -0.03 3.41 14.94
N PRO A 151 -0.83 3.47 13.86
CA PRO A 151 -1.29 4.75 13.30
C PRO A 151 -2.24 5.51 14.22
N LEU A 152 -2.79 4.89 15.26
CA LEU A 152 -3.76 5.49 16.18
C LEU A 152 -5.00 5.97 15.43
N PHE A 153 -5.62 5.08 14.65
CA PHE A 153 -6.92 5.36 14.01
C PHE A 153 -8.01 5.66 15.07
N VAL A 154 -8.97 6.51 14.71
CA VAL A 154 -10.08 6.90 15.60
C VAL A 154 -10.96 5.69 15.94
N ALA A 155 -11.50 5.02 14.92
CA ALA A 155 -12.34 3.83 15.09
C ALA A 155 -12.25 2.89 13.87
N PRO A 156 -11.13 2.17 13.69
CA PRO A 156 -10.89 1.35 12.50
C PRO A 156 -11.88 0.20 12.33
N GLN A 157 -12.50 -0.28 13.42
CA GLN A 157 -13.57 -1.30 13.36
C GLN A 157 -14.89 -0.78 12.77
N ARG A 158 -14.99 0.53 12.58
CA ARG A 158 -16.14 1.22 11.95
C ARG A 158 -15.72 1.93 10.67
N ASP A 159 -14.59 1.52 10.08
CA ASP A 159 -13.97 2.14 8.91
C ASP A 159 -13.62 3.64 9.08
N ASP A 160 -13.45 4.09 10.32
CA ASP A 160 -12.96 5.43 10.61
C ASP A 160 -11.44 5.42 10.76
N TYR A 161 -10.79 5.64 9.62
CA TYR A 161 -9.33 5.70 9.49
C TYR A 161 -8.76 7.10 9.66
N ARG A 162 -9.55 8.07 10.16
CA ARG A 162 -8.98 9.32 10.65
C ARG A 162 -8.01 9.02 11.77
N LEU A 163 -7.01 9.88 11.91
CA LEU A 163 -5.93 9.70 12.87
C LEU A 163 -6.20 10.52 14.13
N ARG A 164 -5.85 9.98 15.29
CA ARG A 164 -5.83 10.73 16.55
C ARG A 164 -4.68 11.76 16.55
N PRO A 165 -4.77 12.84 17.34
CA PRO A 165 -3.73 13.88 17.41
C PRO A 165 -2.34 13.35 17.75
N GLU A 166 -2.24 12.22 18.45
CA GLU A 166 -0.98 11.62 18.90
C GLU A 166 -0.33 10.71 17.85
N SER A 167 -0.97 10.53 16.68
CA SER A 167 -0.48 9.63 15.63
C SER A 167 0.97 9.92 15.23
N PRO A 168 1.83 8.89 15.10
CA PRO A 168 3.19 9.08 14.61
C PRO A 168 3.24 9.55 13.14
N ALA A 169 2.17 9.33 12.38
CA ALA A 169 2.08 9.75 10.97
C ALA A 169 2.26 11.28 10.79
N TRP A 170 1.84 12.08 11.78
CA TRP A 170 1.98 13.54 11.71
C TRP A 170 3.43 13.99 11.62
N ARG A 171 4.34 13.28 12.30
CA ARG A 171 5.79 13.59 12.28
C ARG A 171 6.45 13.22 10.97
N LEU A 172 5.82 12.32 10.21
CA LEU A 172 6.24 11.95 8.85
C LEU A 172 5.71 12.92 7.79
N GLY A 173 4.90 13.91 8.18
CA GLY A 173 4.30 14.89 7.29
C GLY A 173 2.99 14.45 6.65
N PHE A 174 2.36 13.37 7.15
CA PHE A 174 1.02 12.97 6.72
C PHE A 174 0.02 14.13 6.93
N GLN A 175 -0.87 14.33 5.98
CA GLN A 175 -1.91 15.34 5.98
C GLN A 175 -3.28 14.67 6.17
N PRO A 176 -4.20 15.25 6.97
CA PRO A 176 -5.53 14.69 7.14
C PRO A 176 -6.23 14.50 5.78
N ILE A 177 -6.77 13.30 5.54
CA ILE A 177 -7.64 13.06 4.39
C ILE A 177 -9.03 13.63 4.73
N PRO A 178 -9.59 14.55 3.90
CA PRO A 178 -10.88 15.16 4.16
C PRO A 178 -12.01 14.16 3.84
N VAL A 179 -12.24 13.19 4.73
CA VAL A 179 -13.20 12.09 4.53
C VAL A 179 -14.63 12.57 4.29
N GLU A 180 -15.00 13.71 4.87
CA GLU A 180 -16.27 14.39 4.67
C GLU A 180 -16.47 14.89 3.23
N ARG A 181 -15.39 15.01 2.45
CA ARG A 181 -15.41 15.38 1.04
C ARG A 181 -15.37 14.17 0.10
N ILE A 182 -15.36 12.94 0.61
CA ILE A 182 -15.40 11.74 -0.22
C ILE A 182 -16.86 11.44 -0.62
N GLY A 183 -17.08 11.05 -1.87
CA GLY A 183 -18.39 10.70 -2.40
C GLY A 183 -19.25 11.91 -2.82
N HIS A 184 -20.52 11.65 -3.16
CA HIS A 184 -21.40 12.60 -3.83
C HIS A 184 -21.56 13.96 -3.11
N ARG A 185 -21.44 13.99 -1.78
CA ARG A 185 -21.62 15.25 -1.03
C ARG A 185 -20.40 16.16 -1.07
N GLY A 186 -19.22 15.62 -1.35
CA GLY A 186 -17.97 16.37 -1.43
C GLY A 186 -17.53 16.78 -2.83
N TRP A 187 -18.15 16.20 -3.86
CA TRP A 187 -18.06 16.70 -5.24
C TRP A 187 -19.05 17.85 -5.43
N ARG A 188 -18.55 19.08 -5.33
CA ARG A 188 -19.26 20.31 -5.70
C ARG A 188 -18.34 21.17 -6.54
#